data_AF-A0A7H4N1Z6-F1
#
_entry.id   AF-A0A7H4N1Z6-F1
#
_cell.length_a   1.000
_cell.length_b   1.000
_cell.length_c   1.000
_cell.angle_alpha   90.00
_cell.angle_beta   90.00
_cell.angle_gamma   90.00
#
_symmetry.space_group_name_H-M   'P 1'
#
loop_
_entity.id
_entity.type
_entity.pdbx_description
1 polymer ?
#
loop_
_entity_poly.entity_id
_entity_poly.type
_entity_poly.pdbx_seq_one_letter_code
_entity_poly.pdbx_strand_id
1 'polypeptide(L)'
;MESQFADADYAAEIAQFFVNQLLSHGTTTALVFCTLHPQSVDALFNEALRLNMRLLAGKVMMDRHAPDYLSESAEQSYRQTRELIERWHRRGRLGYAITPRFAPTSTPELLAAVRQLREEFPDTWLHTHLSENLNEVAWVKSLWPGA
;
A
#
# COMPACT_ATOMS: atom_id res chain seq x y z
N MET A 1 -7.59 11.50 -10.51
CA MET A 1 -6.16 11.16 -10.77
C MET A 1 -5.50 10.89 -9.43
N GLU A 2 -4.54 9.97 -9.34
CA GLU A 2 -3.99 9.49 -8.06
C GLU A 2 -3.40 10.59 -7.15
N SER A 3 -2.95 11.71 -7.74
CA SER A 3 -2.49 12.90 -7.00
C SER A 3 -3.56 13.57 -6.13
N GLN A 4 -4.85 13.36 -6.42
CA GLN A 4 -5.94 13.94 -5.62
C GLN A 4 -6.05 13.30 -4.23
N PHE A 5 -5.48 12.11 -4.02
CA PHE A 5 -5.48 11.45 -2.71
C PHE A 5 -4.55 12.11 -1.68
N ALA A 6 -3.80 13.15 -2.05
CA ALA A 6 -3.15 14.03 -1.08
C ALA A 6 -4.17 14.91 -0.32
N ASP A 7 -5.35 15.13 -0.89
CA ASP A 7 -6.49 15.81 -0.27
C ASP A 7 -7.28 14.82 0.60
N ALA A 8 -7.46 15.17 1.88
CA ALA A 8 -8.11 14.31 2.86
C ALA A 8 -9.63 14.16 2.62
N ASP A 9 -10.31 15.21 2.14
CA ASP A 9 -11.75 15.19 1.88
C ASP A 9 -12.04 14.31 0.67
N TYR A 10 -11.23 14.45 -0.39
CA TYR A 10 -11.30 13.57 -1.55
C TYR A 10 -11.04 12.11 -1.17
N ALA A 11 -10.00 11.84 -0.37
CA ALA A 11 -9.69 10.50 0.10
C ALA A 11 -10.85 9.89 0.91
N ALA A 12 -11.51 10.68 1.75
CA ALA A 12 -12.66 10.24 2.55
C ALA A 12 -13.88 9.90 1.69
N GLU A 13 -14.22 10.74 0.71
CA GLU A 13 -15.31 10.49 -0.24
C GLU A 13 -15.10 9.16 -0.98
N ILE A 14 -13.90 8.96 -1.53
CA ILE A 14 -13.58 7.74 -2.27
C ILE A 14 -13.54 6.51 -1.36
N ALA A 15 -13.03 6.63 -0.13
CA ALA A 15 -13.05 5.53 0.83
C ALA A 15 -14.47 5.07 1.15
N GLN A 16 -15.39 6.01 1.39
CA GLN A 16 -16.81 5.72 1.64
C GLN A 16 -17.44 5.03 0.43
N PHE A 17 -17.22 5.56 -0.77
CA PHE A 17 -17.71 4.94 -1.99
C PHE A 17 -17.19 3.51 -2.15
N PHE A 18 -15.89 3.29 -2.00
CA PHE A 18 -15.24 1.99 -2.16
C PHE A 18 -15.77 0.95 -1.16
N VAL A 19 -15.84 1.29 0.13
CA VAL A 19 -16.36 0.37 1.16
C VAL A 19 -17.83 0.03 0.90
N ASN A 20 -18.65 1.00 0.49
CA ASN A 20 -20.04 0.73 0.09
C ASN A 20 -20.13 -0.20 -1.12
N GLN A 21 -19.22 -0.09 -2.10
CA GLN A 21 -19.17 -1.02 -3.23
C GLN A 21 -18.80 -2.44 -2.82
N LEU A 22 -17.85 -2.61 -1.89
CA LEU A 22 -17.53 -3.94 -1.36
C LEU A 22 -18.77 -4.59 -0.72
N LEU A 23 -19.48 -3.82 0.12
CA LEU A 23 -20.67 -4.32 0.83
C LEU A 23 -21.83 -4.60 -0.12
N SER A 24 -22.08 -3.75 -1.12
CA SER A 24 -23.15 -3.95 -2.11
C SER A 24 -22.95 -5.21 -2.96
N HIS A 25 -21.70 -5.70 -3.06
CA HIS A 25 -21.33 -6.93 -3.75
C HIS A 25 -21.01 -8.10 -2.80
N GLY A 26 -21.39 -7.98 -1.51
CA GLY A 26 -21.23 -9.06 -0.53
C GLY A 26 -19.79 -9.31 -0.05
N THR A 27 -18.82 -8.46 -0.43
CA THR A 27 -17.44 -8.55 0.04
C THR A 27 -17.32 -7.93 1.43
N THR A 28 -17.10 -8.77 2.43
CA THR A 28 -17.02 -8.36 3.85
C THR A 28 -15.59 -8.29 4.39
N THR A 29 -14.61 -8.73 3.60
CA THR A 29 -13.17 -8.61 3.88
C THR A 29 -12.40 -8.48 2.58
N ALA A 30 -11.41 -7.59 2.56
CA ALA A 30 -10.55 -7.35 1.40
C ALA A 30 -9.10 -7.09 1.83
N LEU A 31 -8.16 -7.38 0.92
CA LEU A 31 -6.77 -6.94 0.96
C LEU A 31 -6.59 -5.88 -0.14
N VAL A 32 -6.30 -4.64 0.25
CA VAL A 32 -6.46 -3.46 -0.60
C VAL A 32 -5.13 -2.74 -0.81
N PHE A 33 -4.80 -2.47 -2.08
CA PHE A 33 -3.81 -1.48 -2.46
C PHE A 33 -4.40 -0.08 -2.27
N CYS A 34 -3.80 0.74 -1.41
CA CYS A 34 -4.13 2.17 -1.36
C CYS A 34 -3.31 2.92 -2.42
N THR A 35 -3.02 4.20 -2.19
CA THR A 35 -2.10 4.98 -3.04
C THR A 35 -0.75 5.18 -2.34
N LEU A 36 0.16 5.91 -2.99
CA LEU A 36 1.41 6.37 -2.38
C LEU A 36 1.16 7.38 -1.23
N HIS A 37 0.00 8.04 -1.20
CA HIS A 37 -0.32 9.07 -0.20
C HIS A 37 -0.86 8.42 1.10
N PRO A 38 -0.27 8.69 2.28
CA PRO A 38 -0.74 8.18 3.57
C PRO A 38 -2.22 8.47 3.86
N GLN A 39 -2.72 9.61 3.39
CA GLN A 39 -4.10 10.06 3.57
C GLN A 39 -5.11 9.06 3.00
N SER A 40 -4.77 8.38 1.89
CA SER A 40 -5.63 7.32 1.33
C SER A 40 -5.78 6.12 2.26
N VAL A 41 -4.72 5.78 3.00
CA VAL A 41 -4.72 4.71 4.00
C VAL A 41 -5.50 5.12 5.23
N ASP A 42 -5.28 6.33 5.73
CA ASP A 42 -6.03 6.89 6.86
C ASP A 42 -7.55 6.93 6.56
N ALA A 43 -7.94 7.41 5.38
CA ALA A 43 -9.34 7.50 4.98
C ALA A 43 -10.01 6.11 4.90
N LEU A 44 -9.36 5.15 4.22
CA LEU A 44 -9.89 3.79 4.09
C LEU A 44 -10.02 3.08 5.44
N PHE A 45 -9.01 3.19 6.31
CA PHE A 45 -9.07 2.56 7.62
C PHE A 45 -10.08 3.22 8.56
N ASN A 46 -10.25 4.54 8.51
CA ASN A 46 -11.31 5.21 9.28
C ASN A 46 -12.69 4.68 8.89
N GLU A 47 -12.98 4.57 7.60
CA GLU A 47 -14.28 4.09 7.13
C GLU A 47 -14.50 2.60 7.46
N ALA A 48 -13.49 1.76 7.23
CA ALA A 48 -13.56 0.35 7.60
C ALA A 48 -13.74 0.16 9.12
N LEU A 49 -13.05 0.97 9.95
CA LEU A 49 -13.17 0.92 11.41
C LEU A 49 -14.56 1.37 11.89
N ARG A 50 -15.13 2.42 11.26
CA ARG A 50 -16.49 2.90 11.56
C ARG A 50 -17.54 1.80 11.46
N LEU A 51 -17.36 0.88 10.51
CA LEU A 51 -18.24 -0.27 10.29
C LEU A 51 -17.76 -1.55 11.00
N ASN A 52 -16.66 -1.48 11.76
CA ASN A 52 -15.97 -2.63 12.34
C ASN A 52 -15.70 -3.75 11.31
N MET A 53 -15.39 -3.35 10.07
CA MET A 53 -15.06 -4.25 8.97
C MET A 53 -13.67 -4.87 9.19
N ARG A 54 -13.51 -6.15 8.82
CA ARG A 54 -12.16 -6.71 8.70
C ARG A 54 -11.59 -6.29 7.35
N LEU A 55 -10.54 -5.48 7.35
CA LEU A 55 -9.91 -4.99 6.14
C LEU A 55 -8.40 -4.92 6.33
N LEU A 56 -7.67 -5.40 5.33
CA LEU A 56 -6.22 -5.30 5.27
C LEU A 56 -5.85 -4.30 4.17
N ALA A 57 -4.99 -3.34 4.49
CA ALA A 57 -4.54 -2.37 3.50
C ALA A 57 -3.14 -1.87 3.82
N GLY A 58 -2.54 -1.19 2.85
CA GLY A 58 -1.20 -0.66 2.96
C GLY A 58 -0.94 0.49 2.02
N LYS A 59 -0.03 1.38 2.42
CA LYS A 59 0.49 2.43 1.55
C LYS A 59 1.31 1.79 0.43
N VAL A 60 1.10 2.22 -0.80
CA VAL A 60 1.95 1.79 -1.91
C VAL A 60 3.34 2.39 -1.75
N MET A 61 4.36 1.56 -1.89
CA MET A 61 5.77 1.97 -1.89
C MET A 61 6.32 1.87 -3.31
N MET A 62 6.83 2.99 -3.84
CA MET A 62 7.49 3.09 -5.16
C MET A 62 8.39 4.33 -5.21
N ASP A 63 9.61 4.17 -5.73
CA ASP A 63 10.65 5.21 -5.73
C ASP A 63 11.45 5.33 -7.04
N ARG A 64 11.11 4.52 -8.05
CA ARG A 64 11.66 4.64 -9.40
C ARG A 64 10.65 4.22 -10.46
N HIS A 65 10.92 4.56 -11.71
CA HIS A 65 10.12 4.19 -12.89
C HIS A 65 8.61 4.53 -12.75
N ALA A 66 8.31 5.59 -12.01
CA ALA A 66 7.00 6.19 -11.85
C ALA A 66 7.10 7.69 -12.15
N PRO A 67 6.00 8.37 -12.53
CA PRO A 67 5.99 9.83 -12.64
C PRO A 67 6.42 10.50 -11.33
N ASP A 68 7.05 11.68 -11.39
CA ASP A 68 7.60 12.37 -10.21
C ASP A 68 6.56 12.61 -9.10
N TYR A 69 5.30 12.88 -9.49
CA TYR A 69 4.19 13.08 -8.54
C TYR A 69 3.68 11.78 -7.89
N LEU A 70 4.23 10.62 -8.28
CA LEU A 70 3.97 9.28 -7.75
C LEU A 70 5.26 8.55 -7.37
N SER A 71 6.30 9.29 -7.02
CA SER A 71 7.56 8.75 -6.56
C SER A 71 7.96 9.43 -5.25
N GLU A 72 8.58 8.68 -4.35
CA GLU A 72 9.13 9.19 -3.09
C GLU A 72 10.50 8.58 -2.82
N SER A 73 11.24 9.06 -1.82
CA SER A 73 12.48 8.38 -1.42
C SER A 73 12.21 7.13 -0.58
N ALA A 74 13.14 6.17 -0.59
CA ALA A 74 13.06 4.99 0.28
C ALA A 74 12.93 5.34 1.77
N GLU A 75 13.63 6.37 2.24
CA GLU A 75 13.53 6.88 3.61
C GLU A 75 12.13 7.43 3.93
N GLN A 76 11.57 8.24 3.03
CA GLN A 76 10.20 8.75 3.20
C GLN A 76 9.20 7.60 3.24
N SER A 77 9.33 6.63 2.31
CA SER A 77 8.46 5.48 2.23
C SER A 77 8.50 4.64 3.51
N TYR A 78 9.69 4.39 4.03
CA TYR A 78 9.92 3.70 5.30
C TYR A 78 9.20 4.42 6.45
N ARG A 79 9.49 5.71 6.63
CA ARG A 79 8.94 6.50 7.74
C ARG A 79 7.42 6.53 7.72
N GLN A 80 6.83 6.85 6.57
CA GLN A 80 5.38 6.92 6.43
C GLN A 80 4.71 5.56 6.63
N THR A 81 5.29 4.49 6.09
CA THR A 81 4.76 3.13 6.25
C THR A 81 4.81 2.69 7.71
N ARG A 82 5.92 2.97 8.41
CA ARG A 82 6.07 2.71 9.84
C ARG A 82 5.02 3.46 10.67
N GLU A 83 4.86 4.76 10.45
CA GLU A 83 3.85 5.59 11.14
C GLU A 83 2.42 5.04 10.94
N LEU A 84 2.10 4.55 9.74
CA LEU A 84 0.79 3.96 9.45
C LEU A 84 0.61 2.56 10.07
N ILE A 85 1.65 1.73 10.12
CA ILE A 85 1.61 0.43 10.81
C ILE A 85 1.31 0.66 12.29
N GLU A 86 2.05 1.55 12.96
CA GLU A 86 1.86 1.87 14.37
C GLU A 86 0.45 2.40 14.68
N ARG A 87 -0.13 3.18 13.75
CA ARG A 87 -1.46 3.78 13.91
C ARG A 87 -2.61 2.79 13.68
N TRP A 88 -2.48 1.87 12.73
CA TRP A 88 -3.62 1.11 12.20
C TRP A 88 -3.53 -0.40 12.36
N HIS A 89 -2.33 -0.98 12.41
CA HIS A 89 -2.20 -2.43 12.55
C HIS A 89 -2.86 -2.88 13.87
N ARG A 90 -3.71 -3.92 13.80
CA ARG A 90 -4.47 -4.46 14.95
C ARG A 90 -5.40 -3.47 15.65
N ARG A 91 -5.71 -2.33 15.05
CA ARG A 91 -6.78 -1.45 15.54
C ARG A 91 -8.14 -2.04 15.19
N GLY A 92 -8.86 -2.55 16.20
CA GLY A 92 -10.12 -3.26 15.97
C GLY A 92 -9.92 -4.50 15.09
N ARG A 93 -10.63 -4.59 13.97
CA ARG A 93 -10.50 -5.71 13.01
C ARG A 93 -9.61 -5.39 11.80
N LEU A 94 -8.81 -4.34 11.88
CA LEU A 94 -7.92 -3.93 10.78
C LEU A 94 -6.60 -4.72 10.78
N GLY A 95 -5.96 -4.79 9.61
CA GLY A 95 -4.63 -5.34 9.40
C GLY A 95 -3.83 -4.45 8.46
N TYR A 96 -2.52 -4.40 8.63
CA TYR A 96 -1.62 -3.62 7.77
C TYR A 96 -0.80 -4.53 6.86
N ALA A 97 -0.72 -4.20 5.58
CA ALA A 97 0.13 -4.86 4.61
C ALA A 97 1.27 -3.93 4.17
N ILE A 98 2.51 -4.35 4.33
CA ILE A 98 3.66 -3.69 3.69
C ILE A 98 3.51 -3.91 2.18
N THR A 99 3.40 -2.83 1.41
CA THR A 99 2.88 -2.91 0.03
C THR A 99 3.82 -2.27 -0.99
N PRO A 100 5.02 -2.85 -1.26
CA PRO A 100 5.80 -2.47 -2.42
C PRO A 100 5.01 -2.78 -3.68
N ARG A 101 4.91 -1.82 -4.60
CA ARG A 101 4.05 -1.98 -5.78
C ARG A 101 4.43 -3.23 -6.56
N PHE A 102 5.70 -3.31 -6.95
CA PHE A 102 6.35 -4.42 -7.65
C PHE A 102 7.84 -4.09 -7.83
N ALA A 103 8.67 -5.11 -8.07
CA ALA A 103 10.14 -4.96 -8.14
C ALA A 103 10.66 -3.92 -9.16
N PRO A 104 10.02 -3.68 -10.32
CA PRO A 104 10.42 -2.62 -11.24
C PRO A 104 10.39 -1.23 -10.61
N THR A 105 9.35 -0.86 -9.85
CA THR A 105 9.24 0.50 -9.27
C THR A 105 9.90 0.66 -7.91
N SER A 106 10.71 -0.32 -7.50
CA SER A 106 11.37 -0.34 -6.19
C SER A 106 12.88 -0.44 -6.40
N THR A 107 13.65 0.50 -5.86
CA THR A 107 15.12 0.40 -5.79
C THR A 107 15.55 -0.69 -4.79
N PRO A 108 16.82 -1.14 -4.82
CA PRO A 108 17.40 -1.96 -3.75
C PRO A 108 17.20 -1.37 -2.35
N GLU A 109 17.32 -0.05 -2.22
CA GLU A 109 17.15 0.68 -0.96
C GLU A 109 15.69 0.59 -0.46
N LEU A 110 14.71 0.73 -1.36
CA LEU A 110 13.30 0.56 -1.01
C LEU A 110 12.98 -0.88 -0.59
N LEU A 111 13.53 -1.88 -1.29
CA LEU A 111 13.34 -3.29 -0.89
C LEU A 111 14.05 -3.64 0.43
N ALA A 112 15.18 -2.99 0.73
CA ALA A 112 15.82 -3.09 2.03
C ALA A 112 14.93 -2.48 3.13
N ALA A 113 14.28 -1.34 2.88
CA ALA A 113 13.30 -0.76 3.79
C ALA A 113 12.07 -1.67 4.01
N VAL A 114 11.56 -2.32 2.95
CA VAL A 114 10.48 -3.32 3.07
C VAL A 114 10.90 -4.48 3.98
N ARG A 115 12.12 -4.99 3.78
CA ARG A 115 12.68 -6.05 4.63
C ARG A 115 12.77 -5.60 6.09
N GLN A 116 13.31 -4.41 6.34
CA GLN A 116 13.43 -3.86 7.68
C GLN A 116 12.06 -3.72 8.36
N LEU A 117 11.06 -3.16 7.68
CA LEU A 117 9.69 -3.06 8.21
C LEU A 117 9.10 -4.43 8.54
N ARG A 118 9.38 -5.46 7.72
CA ARG A 118 8.90 -6.82 7.93
C ARG A 118 9.55 -7.49 9.14
N GLU A 119 10.82 -7.16 9.43
CA GLU A 119 11.57 -7.60 10.61
C GLU A 119 11.09 -6.87 11.88
N GLU A 120 10.84 -5.56 11.81
CA GLU A 120 10.33 -4.74 12.92
C GLU A 120 8.88 -5.08 13.29
N PHE A 121 8.04 -5.40 12.29
CA PHE A 121 6.62 -5.70 12.47
C PHE A 121 6.28 -7.10 11.91
N PRO A 122 6.70 -8.17 12.62
CA PRO A 122 6.68 -9.54 12.08
C PRO A 122 5.28 -10.12 11.86
N ASP A 123 4.25 -9.48 12.38
CA ASP A 123 2.83 -9.83 12.30
C ASP A 123 2.06 -9.06 11.22
N THR A 124 2.72 -8.16 10.48
CA THR A 124 2.16 -7.50 9.31
C THR A 124 2.13 -8.43 8.08
N TRP A 125 1.26 -8.10 7.14
CA TRP A 125 1.19 -8.78 5.84
C TRP A 125 2.18 -8.17 4.85
N LEU A 126 2.51 -8.90 3.79
CA LEU A 126 3.26 -8.40 2.63
C LEU A 126 2.38 -8.57 1.40
N HIS A 127 2.21 -7.52 0.60
CA HIS A 127 1.35 -7.53 -0.58
C HIS A 127 2.05 -6.85 -1.75
N THR A 128 2.18 -7.54 -2.89
CA THR A 128 2.85 -7.02 -4.09
C THR A 128 2.35 -7.75 -5.33
N HIS A 129 2.61 -7.20 -6.52
CA HIS A 129 2.39 -7.92 -7.77
C HIS A 129 3.56 -8.86 -8.08
N LEU A 130 3.28 -9.97 -8.76
CA LEU A 130 4.29 -10.95 -9.17
C LEU A 130 3.88 -11.63 -10.47
N SER A 131 4.74 -11.53 -11.49
CA SER A 131 4.64 -12.31 -12.75
C SER A 131 3.28 -12.21 -13.43
N GLU A 132 2.74 -11.00 -13.50
CA GLU A 132 1.43 -10.71 -14.11
C GLU A 132 1.50 -10.74 -15.64
N ASN A 133 2.64 -10.34 -16.22
CA ASN A 133 2.86 -10.31 -17.68
C ASN A 133 4.29 -10.74 -18.07
N LEU A 134 4.45 -11.44 -19.20
CA LEU A 134 5.76 -11.79 -19.76
C LEU A 134 6.69 -10.58 -19.97
N ASN A 135 6.13 -9.43 -20.37
CA ASN A 135 6.91 -8.20 -20.51
C ASN A 135 7.41 -7.67 -19.17
N GLU A 136 6.58 -7.77 -18.11
CA GLU A 136 6.97 -7.43 -16.75
C GLU A 136 8.09 -8.37 -16.27
N VAL A 137 7.95 -9.68 -16.48
CA VAL A 137 8.98 -10.67 -16.13
C VAL A 137 10.31 -10.37 -16.83
N ALA A 138 10.28 -10.06 -18.12
CA ALA A 138 11.48 -9.68 -18.87
C ALA A 138 12.10 -8.38 -18.31
N TRP A 139 11.28 -7.40 -17.95
CA TRP A 139 11.74 -6.15 -17.36
C TRP A 139 12.38 -6.37 -15.98
N VAL A 140 11.75 -7.15 -15.10
CA VAL A 140 12.33 -7.55 -13.81
C VAL A 140 13.70 -8.21 -14.00
N LYS A 141 13.83 -9.18 -14.92
CA LYS A 141 15.11 -9.84 -15.20
C LYS A 141 16.19 -8.86 -15.66
N SER A 142 15.81 -7.83 -16.42
CA SER A 142 16.75 -6.80 -16.88
C SER A 142 17.20 -5.87 -15.75
N LEU A 143 16.31 -5.54 -14.82
CA LEU A 143 16.59 -4.66 -13.67
C LEU A 143 17.31 -5.35 -12.52
N TRP A 144 17.18 -6.67 -12.42
CA TRP A 144 17.70 -7.49 -11.31
C TRP A 144 18.45 -8.73 -11.84
N PRO A 145 19.56 -8.56 -12.58
CA PRO A 145 20.31 -9.67 -13.12
C PRO A 145 21.00 -10.45 -11.98
N GLY A 146 20.59 -11.70 -11.75
CA GLY A 146 21.20 -12.58 -10.75
C GLY A 146 20.46 -12.68 -9.41
N ALA A 147 19.27 -12.07 -9.31
CA ALA A 147 18.31 -12.38 -8.24
C ALA A 147 17.58 -13.72 -8.49
#